data_AF-A0A399YWK8-F1
#
_entry.id   AF-A0A399YWK8-F1
#
_cell.length_a   1.000
_cell.length_b   1.000
_cell.length_c   1.000
_cell.angle_alpha   90.00
_cell.angle_beta   90.00
_cell.angle_gamma   90.00
#
_symmetry.space_group_name_H-M   'P 1'
#
loop_
_entity.id
_entity.type
_entity.pdbx_description
1 polymer ?
#
loop_
_entity_poly.entity_id
_entity_poly.type
_entity_poly.pdbx_seq_one_letter_code
_entity_poly.pdbx_strand_id
1 'polypeptide(L)'
;MIFRKLPVVWIIILAAFAVFVMTMMAALPGADNASAERSADPANTSPELAHLPIVQNIPLPPPPPTPTSSPYSAAATLYITPNTDLLASTFNTASFVVNNDSLNGQRLAELRIDLRTRLFPDMVFDPYGKAGDTVAKDVVVDVREGLSFDGHFYETPHDGGFDQLILKFRNFDRGDRFAFSVDVDPTSITGVAAPGPHLTGSVGGLELVGATITATFDDGTVLVNQTWRMDGSSDPNHSGAIAVLRPGLPERPVLEVVGGSSPAMVGSPDQVIRISGPVGRPVVLLVVEGGLFTAGVPGGGVDLDPFEANTALGAREFTGVIGLAGILDIPVNLRKSMPEGGINYITAAFDNHYGVKGMVATPLALQLP
;
A
#
# COMPACT_ATOMS: atom_id res chain seq x y z
N MET A 1 -20.55 6.20 47.03
CA MET A 1 -21.06 7.57 46.84
C MET A 1 -19.91 8.53 47.13
N ILE A 2 -19.19 8.98 46.10
CA ILE A 2 -18.32 10.19 46.05
C ILE A 2 -18.07 10.40 44.55
N PHE A 3 -18.78 11.36 43.98
CA PHE A 3 -18.56 11.86 42.62
C PHE A 3 -17.46 12.92 42.69
N ARG A 4 -16.32 12.69 42.01
CA ARG A 4 -15.32 13.73 41.79
C ARG A 4 -15.58 14.37 40.42
N LYS A 5 -15.97 15.65 40.45
CA LYS A 5 -16.21 16.52 39.29
C LYS A 5 -14.89 16.77 38.54
N LEU A 6 -14.88 16.56 37.23
CA LEU A 6 -13.84 17.10 36.34
C LEU A 6 -14.09 18.60 36.07
N PRO A 7 -13.04 19.45 36.00
CA PRO A 7 -13.17 20.88 35.79
C PRO A 7 -13.38 21.25 34.31
N VAL A 8 -14.29 22.21 34.10
CA VAL A 8 -14.89 22.75 32.86
C VAL A 8 -13.91 23.50 31.93
N VAL A 9 -12.60 23.32 32.08
CA VAL A 9 -11.59 24.15 31.38
C VAL A 9 -11.18 23.60 30.00
N TRP A 10 -11.56 22.37 29.65
CA TRP A 10 -11.22 21.77 28.34
C TRP A 10 -12.28 21.96 27.23
N ILE A 11 -13.44 22.56 27.54
CA ILE A 11 -14.53 22.76 26.56
C ILE A 11 -14.38 24.08 25.77
N ILE A 12 -13.47 24.98 26.18
CA ILE A 12 -13.32 26.31 25.55
C ILE A 12 -12.26 26.34 24.44
N ILE A 13 -11.37 25.33 24.34
CA ILE A 13 -10.31 25.29 23.32
C ILE A 13 -10.80 24.64 21.99
N LEU A 14 -11.86 23.83 22.00
CA LEU A 14 -12.43 23.27 20.77
C LEU A 14 -13.40 24.19 20.00
N ALA A 15 -13.87 25.28 20.62
CA ALA A 15 -14.80 26.22 19.97
C ALA A 15 -14.11 27.37 19.21
N ALA A 16 -12.79 27.56 19.40
CA ALA A 16 -12.03 28.64 18.78
C ALA A 16 -11.40 28.28 17.41
N PHE A 17 -11.37 27.00 17.02
CA PHE A 17 -10.85 26.56 15.72
C PHE A 17 -11.91 26.49 14.61
N ALA A 18 -13.20 26.60 14.96
CA ALA A 18 -14.32 26.49 14.02
C ALA A 18 -14.76 27.83 13.40
N VAL A 19 -14.14 28.96 13.74
CA VAL A 19 -14.56 30.31 13.29
C VAL A 19 -13.54 30.96 12.32
N PHE A 20 -12.40 30.34 12.04
CA PHE A 20 -11.37 30.91 11.15
C PHE A 20 -11.39 30.39 9.69
N VAL A 21 -12.33 29.49 9.33
CA VAL A 21 -12.43 28.96 7.95
C VAL A 21 -13.70 29.45 7.22
N MET A 22 -14.49 30.34 7.83
CA MET A 22 -15.78 30.77 7.29
C MET A 22 -15.89 32.28 7.03
N THR A 23 -14.81 32.95 6.60
CA THR A 23 -14.86 34.36 6.15
C THR A 23 -13.79 34.63 5.08
N MET A 24 -14.01 34.19 3.84
CA MET A 24 -13.33 34.72 2.64
C MET A 24 -14.10 34.32 1.37
N MET A 25 -15.41 34.59 1.34
CA MET A 25 -16.25 34.50 0.14
C MET A 25 -17.47 35.40 0.36
N ALA A 26 -17.31 36.71 0.15
CA ALA A 26 -18.37 37.61 -0.31
C ALA A 26 -17.88 39.05 -0.44
N ALA A 27 -18.26 39.63 -1.59
CA ALA A 27 -18.36 41.06 -1.95
C ALA A 27 -17.09 41.79 -2.38
N LEU A 28 -17.02 42.55 -3.48
CA LEU A 28 -17.92 43.07 -4.55
C LEU A 28 -17.00 43.92 -5.50
N PRO A 29 -17.43 44.60 -6.60
CA PRO A 29 -18.58 44.47 -7.51
C PRO A 29 -18.18 44.42 -9.01
N GLY A 30 -19.16 44.20 -9.88
CA GLY A 30 -19.02 44.08 -11.33
C GLY A 30 -18.90 45.39 -12.12
N ALA A 31 -18.65 45.21 -13.42
CA ALA A 31 -18.95 46.17 -14.47
C ALA A 31 -19.24 45.39 -15.77
N ASP A 32 -20.49 45.45 -16.21
CA ASP A 32 -20.88 45.19 -17.59
C ASP A 32 -20.14 46.13 -18.54
N ASN A 33 -19.77 45.65 -19.73
CA ASN A 33 -20.32 46.16 -21.00
C ASN A 33 -19.57 45.63 -22.23
N ALA A 34 -20.40 45.27 -23.22
CA ALA A 34 -20.22 45.48 -24.65
C ALA A 34 -19.13 44.69 -25.40
N SER A 35 -19.64 43.68 -26.12
CA SER A 35 -19.23 43.32 -27.47
C SER A 35 -18.95 44.56 -28.35
N ALA A 36 -17.73 44.63 -28.87
CA ALA A 36 -17.39 45.48 -30.00
C ALA A 36 -16.73 44.62 -31.08
N GLU A 37 -17.52 44.27 -32.10
CA GLU A 37 -17.03 43.94 -33.42
C GLU A 37 -16.08 45.03 -33.92
N ARG A 38 -14.90 44.63 -34.38
CA ARG A 38 -14.12 45.44 -35.31
C ARG A 38 -13.64 44.58 -36.47
N SER A 39 -14.30 44.81 -37.61
CA SER A 39 -13.98 44.33 -38.94
C SER A 39 -12.76 45.08 -39.54
N ALA A 40 -12.10 44.42 -40.50
CA ALA A 40 -11.01 44.81 -41.42
C ALA A 40 -9.57 44.76 -40.84
N ASP A 41 -8.55 44.16 -41.48
CA ASP A 41 -8.25 43.94 -42.91
C ASP A 41 -7.14 42.84 -43.06
N PRO A 42 -7.08 41.98 -44.11
CA PRO A 42 -6.17 40.85 -44.19
C PRO A 42 -4.93 41.16 -45.05
N ALA A 43 -4.07 42.10 -44.65
CA ALA A 43 -2.83 42.36 -45.39
C ALA A 43 -1.80 43.19 -44.61
N ASN A 44 -1.30 42.71 -43.46
CA ASN A 44 0.00 43.19 -42.96
C ASN A 44 0.61 42.24 -41.92
N THR A 45 1.13 41.10 -42.35
CA THR A 45 2.08 40.33 -41.54
C THR A 45 3.49 40.81 -41.85
N SER A 46 4.13 41.47 -40.88
CA SER A 46 5.54 41.84 -40.93
C SER A 46 6.42 40.60 -41.25
N PRO A 47 7.49 40.72 -42.05
CA PRO A 47 8.31 39.60 -42.50
C PRO A 47 9.14 38.92 -41.39
N GLU A 48 9.00 39.36 -40.14
CA GLU A 48 9.76 38.86 -38.99
C GLU A 48 9.16 37.59 -38.34
N LEU A 49 7.99 37.12 -38.78
CA LEU A 49 7.35 35.90 -38.26
C LEU A 49 7.64 34.64 -39.10
N ALA A 50 8.46 34.73 -40.15
CA ALA A 50 8.75 33.61 -41.05
C ALA A 50 9.75 32.56 -40.49
N HIS A 51 10.21 32.71 -39.24
CA HIS A 51 11.22 31.82 -38.62
C HIS A 51 10.79 31.19 -37.30
N LEU A 52 9.49 31.17 -36.97
CA LEU A 52 9.02 30.33 -35.88
C LEU A 52 8.98 28.87 -36.34
N PRO A 53 9.53 27.91 -35.57
CA PRO A 53 9.41 26.50 -35.90
C PRO A 53 7.93 26.14 -35.96
N ILE A 54 7.54 25.40 -36.99
CA ILE A 54 6.22 24.77 -37.08
C ILE A 54 6.11 23.84 -35.87
N VAL A 55 5.45 24.29 -34.81
CA VAL A 55 5.00 23.42 -33.73
C VAL A 55 4.01 22.46 -34.39
N GLN A 56 4.44 21.22 -34.61
CA GLN A 56 3.49 20.15 -34.89
C GLN A 56 2.55 20.11 -33.69
N ASN A 57 1.27 20.44 -33.91
CA ASN A 57 0.20 20.18 -32.96
C ASN A 57 0.07 18.67 -32.80
N ILE A 58 0.94 18.07 -31.99
CA ILE A 58 0.73 16.73 -31.45
C ILE A 58 -0.45 16.90 -30.47
N PRO A 59 -1.59 16.24 -30.69
CA PRO A 59 -2.68 16.29 -29.74
C PRO A 59 -2.14 15.81 -28.38
N LEU A 60 -2.24 16.65 -27.36
CA LEU A 60 -2.06 16.19 -25.99
C LEU A 60 -3.04 15.04 -25.77
N PRO A 61 -2.63 13.94 -25.11
CA PRO A 61 -3.57 12.90 -24.72
C PRO A 61 -4.73 13.56 -23.96
N PRO A 62 -5.98 13.10 -24.17
CA PRO A 62 -7.12 13.66 -23.48
C PRO A 62 -6.86 13.63 -21.97
N PRO A 63 -7.30 14.66 -21.22
CA PRO A 63 -7.22 14.61 -19.77
C PRO A 63 -7.89 13.32 -19.28
N PRO A 64 -7.36 12.69 -18.21
CA PRO A 64 -7.98 11.51 -17.63
C PRO A 64 -9.48 11.78 -17.39
N PRO A 65 -10.38 10.83 -17.70
CA PRO A 65 -11.80 11.01 -17.40
C PRO A 65 -11.99 11.37 -15.93
N THR A 66 -12.95 12.24 -15.62
CA THR A 66 -13.36 12.48 -14.22
C THR A 66 -13.82 11.15 -13.61
N PRO A 67 -13.30 10.74 -12.44
CA PRO A 67 -13.67 9.47 -11.84
C PRO A 67 -15.14 9.50 -11.47
N THR A 68 -15.96 8.89 -12.31
CA THR A 68 -17.17 8.25 -11.81
C THR A 68 -16.72 6.90 -11.29
N SER A 69 -16.94 6.63 -10.01
CA SER A 69 -16.85 5.26 -9.50
C SER A 69 -17.77 4.42 -10.38
N SER A 70 -17.19 3.63 -11.30
CA SER A 70 -17.99 2.68 -12.05
C SER A 70 -18.65 1.80 -10.99
N PRO A 71 -19.98 1.66 -10.96
CA PRO A 71 -20.60 0.94 -9.86
C PRO A 71 -20.22 -0.54 -9.94
N TYR A 72 -19.24 -0.94 -9.14
CA TYR A 72 -18.82 -2.33 -9.05
C TYR A 72 -19.88 -3.09 -8.25
N SER A 73 -20.40 -4.17 -8.82
CA SER A 73 -21.33 -5.05 -8.12
C SER A 73 -20.68 -5.61 -6.87
N ALA A 74 -19.57 -6.31 -7.02
CA ALA A 74 -18.71 -6.76 -5.92
C ALA A 74 -17.48 -5.86 -5.79
N ALA A 75 -17.22 -5.36 -4.58
CA ALA A 75 -15.98 -4.70 -4.23
C ALA A 75 -15.69 -4.81 -2.73
N ALA A 76 -14.42 -4.88 -2.36
CA ALA A 76 -13.97 -4.86 -0.97
C ALA A 76 -12.62 -4.18 -0.85
N THR A 77 -12.29 -3.71 0.34
CA THR A 77 -10.97 -3.15 0.64
C THR A 77 -10.45 -3.70 1.96
N LEU A 78 -9.18 -4.10 1.97
CA LEU A 78 -8.43 -4.43 3.19
C LEU A 78 -7.35 -3.37 3.41
N TYR A 79 -7.27 -2.84 4.63
CA TYR A 79 -6.13 -2.06 5.11
C TYR A 79 -5.36 -2.86 6.15
N ILE A 80 -4.03 -2.67 6.17
CA ILE A 80 -3.12 -3.24 7.16
C ILE A 80 -2.31 -2.08 7.75
N THR A 81 -2.29 -1.97 9.07
CA THR A 81 -1.68 -0.91 9.89
C THR A 81 -1.84 0.49 9.26
N PRO A 82 -3.07 0.92 8.94
CA PRO A 82 -3.28 2.16 8.18
C PRO A 82 -2.87 3.39 8.99
N ASN A 83 -2.14 4.31 8.37
CA ASN A 83 -1.71 5.60 8.93
C ASN A 83 -0.85 5.48 10.19
N THR A 84 -0.09 4.40 10.32
CA THR A 84 0.88 4.22 11.40
C THR A 84 2.31 4.34 10.88
N ASP A 85 3.20 4.74 11.76
CA ASP A 85 4.63 4.86 11.47
C ASP A 85 5.25 3.48 11.14
N LEU A 86 6.47 3.49 10.61
CA LEU A 86 7.31 2.29 10.47
C LEU A 86 7.44 1.57 11.84
N LEU A 87 7.64 0.24 11.80
CA LEU A 87 7.69 -0.62 13.00
C LEU A 87 6.37 -0.67 13.79
N ALA A 88 5.25 -0.30 13.16
CA ALA A 88 3.93 -0.62 13.69
C ALA A 88 3.68 -2.13 13.59
N SER A 89 2.94 -2.66 14.57
CA SER A 89 2.66 -4.10 14.68
C SER A 89 1.22 -4.44 14.34
N THR A 90 1.01 -5.55 13.63
CA THR A 90 -0.28 -6.21 13.44
C THR A 90 -0.89 -6.73 14.74
N PHE A 91 -0.09 -6.89 15.79
CA PHE A 91 -0.56 -7.14 17.14
C PHE A 91 -1.46 -6.01 17.65
N ASN A 92 -1.29 -4.76 17.21
CA ASN A 92 -2.06 -3.64 17.77
C ASN A 92 -3.52 -3.66 17.33
N THR A 93 -4.41 -3.18 18.20
CA THR A 93 -5.85 -3.08 17.95
C THR A 93 -6.16 -2.41 16.61
N ALA A 94 -7.09 -3.00 15.86
CA ALA A 94 -7.55 -2.53 14.55
C ALA A 94 -6.43 -2.39 13.51
N SER A 95 -5.39 -3.24 13.61
CA SER A 95 -4.33 -3.31 12.62
C SER A 95 -4.82 -3.79 11.26
N PHE A 96 -5.90 -4.56 11.18
CA PHE A 96 -6.57 -4.89 9.93
C PHE A 96 -7.97 -4.26 9.89
N VAL A 97 -8.29 -3.58 8.79
CA VAL A 97 -9.62 -2.98 8.58
C VAL A 97 -10.18 -3.48 7.25
N VAL A 98 -11.36 -4.11 7.32
CA VAL A 98 -12.04 -4.68 6.15
C VAL A 98 -13.31 -3.88 5.87
N ASN A 99 -13.50 -3.50 4.61
CA ASN A 99 -14.71 -2.86 4.13
C ASN A 99 -15.33 -3.67 2.99
N ASN A 100 -16.66 -3.78 2.98
CA ASN A 100 -17.40 -4.13 1.78
C ASN A 100 -17.78 -2.82 1.04
N ASP A 101 -17.31 -2.68 -0.19
CA ASP A 101 -17.50 -1.50 -1.03
C ASP A 101 -18.53 -1.74 -2.16
N SER A 102 -19.21 -2.89 -2.13
CA SER A 102 -20.17 -3.34 -3.14
C SER A 102 -21.36 -2.39 -3.29
N LEU A 103 -21.63 -1.93 -4.52
CA LEU A 103 -22.67 -0.93 -4.77
C LEU A 103 -24.05 -1.52 -5.07
N ASN A 104 -24.11 -2.80 -5.45
CA ASN A 104 -25.35 -3.46 -5.89
C ASN A 104 -25.84 -4.55 -4.94
N GLY A 105 -25.42 -4.51 -3.66
CA GLY A 105 -25.96 -5.36 -2.60
C GLY A 105 -25.24 -6.69 -2.38
N GLN A 106 -24.16 -6.97 -3.10
CA GLN A 106 -23.28 -8.10 -2.81
C GLN A 106 -22.71 -8.01 -1.39
N ARG A 107 -22.72 -9.14 -0.68
CA ARG A 107 -22.21 -9.22 0.70
C ARG A 107 -20.90 -9.95 0.72
N LEU A 108 -19.92 -9.41 1.44
CA LEU A 108 -18.66 -10.11 1.66
C LEU A 108 -18.93 -11.32 2.56
N ALA A 109 -18.62 -12.52 2.07
CA ALA A 109 -18.86 -13.77 2.79
C ALA A 109 -17.57 -14.37 3.34
N GLU A 110 -16.45 -14.21 2.63
CA GLU A 110 -15.14 -14.69 3.06
C GLU A 110 -14.04 -13.73 2.63
N LEU A 111 -13.05 -13.53 3.51
CA LEU A 111 -11.77 -12.91 3.16
C LEU A 111 -10.64 -13.88 3.51
N ARG A 112 -9.82 -14.23 2.52
CA ARG A 112 -8.59 -15.01 2.69
C ARG A 112 -7.39 -14.09 2.50
N ILE A 113 -6.47 -14.12 3.46
CA ILE A 113 -5.19 -13.41 3.46
C ILE A 113 -4.10 -14.46 3.35
N ASP A 114 -3.29 -14.40 2.30
CA ASP A 114 -2.20 -15.32 2.01
C ASP A 114 -0.86 -14.60 1.96
N LEU A 115 -0.01 -14.92 2.93
CA LEU A 115 1.27 -14.25 3.14
C LEU A 115 2.35 -14.74 2.16
N ARG A 116 2.21 -15.88 1.48
CA ARG A 116 3.31 -16.49 0.68
C ARG A 116 3.83 -15.66 -0.50
N THR A 117 3.12 -14.60 -0.87
CA THR A 117 3.42 -13.72 -2.01
C THR A 117 3.88 -12.32 -1.61
N ARG A 118 3.99 -12.07 -0.30
CA ARG A 118 4.47 -10.83 0.30
C ARG A 118 5.94 -10.52 -0.04
N LEU A 119 6.32 -9.27 0.23
CA LEU A 119 7.64 -8.70 -0.08
C LEU A 119 8.73 -9.26 0.83
N PHE A 120 8.46 -9.31 2.14
CA PHE A 120 9.40 -9.85 3.12
C PHE A 120 9.18 -11.35 3.31
N PRO A 121 10.20 -12.19 3.07
CA PRO A 121 10.07 -13.62 3.26
C PRO A 121 9.74 -13.97 4.73
N ASP A 122 9.22 -15.18 4.91
CA ASP A 122 9.02 -15.84 6.20
C ASP A 122 8.26 -15.07 7.29
N MET A 123 7.40 -14.13 6.89
CA MET A 123 6.35 -13.61 7.77
C MET A 123 5.19 -14.60 7.82
N VAL A 124 4.78 -15.02 9.01
CA VAL A 124 3.67 -15.96 9.23
C VAL A 124 2.71 -15.41 10.28
N PHE A 125 1.45 -15.80 10.22
CA PHE A 125 0.53 -15.57 11.33
C PHE A 125 0.99 -16.40 12.53
N ASP A 126 1.20 -15.76 13.68
CA ASP A 126 1.63 -16.42 14.92
C ASP A 126 0.60 -16.30 16.05
N PRO A 127 -0.56 -16.96 15.93
CA PRO A 127 -1.59 -16.89 16.96
C PRO A 127 -1.18 -17.55 18.29
N TYR A 128 -0.07 -18.30 18.32
CA TYR A 128 0.29 -19.18 19.43
C TYR A 128 1.69 -18.94 20.02
N GLY A 129 2.45 -17.97 19.49
CA GLY A 129 3.79 -17.60 19.95
C GLY A 129 4.79 -18.72 19.71
N LYS A 130 4.76 -19.27 18.49
CA LYS A 130 5.53 -20.45 18.07
C LYS A 130 6.43 -20.21 16.87
N ALA A 131 6.20 -19.16 16.10
CA ALA A 131 7.01 -18.81 14.95
C ALA A 131 7.93 -17.62 15.23
N GLY A 132 7.38 -16.59 15.86
CA GLY A 132 8.07 -15.35 16.17
C GLY A 132 8.61 -15.29 17.58
N ASP A 133 8.51 -14.09 18.15
CA ASP A 133 8.83 -13.92 19.56
C ASP A 133 7.82 -14.64 20.48
N THR A 134 8.07 -14.60 21.78
CA THR A 134 7.26 -15.35 22.77
C THR A 134 5.85 -14.79 23.04
N VAL A 135 5.53 -13.59 22.56
CA VAL A 135 4.19 -12.99 22.68
C VAL A 135 3.38 -13.40 21.45
N ALA A 136 2.06 -13.55 21.64
CA ALA A 136 1.17 -14.09 20.64
C ALA A 136 -0.18 -13.39 20.68
N LYS A 137 -0.84 -13.31 19.53
CA LYS A 137 -2.24 -12.89 19.42
C LYS A 137 -2.97 -13.66 18.34
N ASP A 138 -3.95 -14.47 18.74
CA ASP A 138 -4.99 -14.95 17.84
C ASP A 138 -5.92 -13.81 17.40
N VAL A 139 -6.72 -14.00 16.34
CA VAL A 139 -7.66 -12.99 15.84
C VAL A 139 -8.53 -12.44 16.97
N VAL A 140 -8.34 -11.15 17.25
CA VAL A 140 -9.20 -10.36 18.13
C VAL A 140 -10.06 -9.46 17.27
N VAL A 141 -11.38 -9.63 17.34
CA VAL A 141 -12.34 -8.73 16.69
C VAL A 141 -12.39 -7.42 17.49
N ASP A 142 -11.80 -6.38 16.93
CA ASP A 142 -11.69 -5.06 17.55
C ASP A 142 -12.90 -4.18 17.25
N VAL A 143 -13.45 -4.29 16.04
CA VAL A 143 -14.67 -3.59 15.60
C VAL A 143 -15.56 -4.56 14.83
N ARG A 144 -16.86 -4.55 15.16
CA ARG A 144 -17.90 -5.29 14.43
C ARG A 144 -19.23 -4.55 14.49
N GLU A 145 -19.61 -3.94 13.38
CA GLU A 145 -20.84 -3.15 13.25
C GLU A 145 -21.60 -3.59 11.99
N GLY A 146 -22.91 -3.86 12.12
CA GLY A 146 -23.80 -4.18 11.00
C GLY A 146 -23.75 -5.61 10.46
N LEU A 147 -22.65 -6.32 10.67
CA LEU A 147 -22.41 -7.68 10.17
C LEU A 147 -22.43 -8.79 11.25
N SER A 148 -22.47 -10.04 10.82
CA SER A 148 -22.17 -11.23 11.64
C SER A 148 -20.82 -11.82 11.28
N PHE A 149 -19.95 -12.04 12.28
CA PHE A 149 -18.67 -12.73 12.11
C PHE A 149 -18.83 -14.17 12.58
N ASP A 150 -18.66 -15.12 11.67
CA ASP A 150 -18.89 -16.55 11.93
C ASP A 150 -17.64 -17.24 12.47
N GLY A 151 -16.45 -16.67 12.24
CA GLY A 151 -15.19 -17.13 12.80
C GLY A 151 -14.02 -17.03 11.83
N HIS A 152 -12.87 -17.53 12.26
CA HIS A 152 -11.65 -17.60 11.49
C HIS A 152 -11.02 -19.01 11.54
N PHE A 153 -10.12 -19.27 10.60
CA PHE A 153 -9.27 -20.44 10.59
C PHE A 153 -7.94 -20.13 9.91
N TYR A 154 -6.90 -20.83 10.36
CA TYR A 154 -5.60 -20.77 9.74
C TYR A 154 -5.38 -22.00 8.86
N GLU A 155 -4.68 -21.81 7.75
CA GLU A 155 -4.29 -22.87 6.82
C GLU A 155 -2.81 -22.76 6.49
N THR A 156 -2.25 -23.83 5.93
CA THR A 156 -0.85 -23.90 5.51
C THR A 156 0.13 -23.60 6.67
N PRO A 157 0.25 -24.52 7.64
CA PRO A 157 1.22 -24.38 8.72
C PRO A 157 2.64 -24.25 8.19
N HIS A 158 3.43 -23.34 8.76
CA HIS A 158 4.79 -23.02 8.35
C HIS A 158 5.57 -22.54 9.57
N ASP A 159 6.64 -23.25 9.95
CA ASP A 159 7.59 -22.87 11.00
C ASP A 159 6.96 -22.43 12.34
N GLY A 160 5.94 -23.16 12.77
CA GLY A 160 5.22 -22.90 14.01
C GLY A 160 4.04 -21.94 13.86
N GLY A 161 3.95 -21.21 12.76
CA GLY A 161 2.85 -20.31 12.40
C GLY A 161 2.06 -20.82 11.20
N PHE A 162 1.40 -19.89 10.51
CA PHE A 162 0.56 -20.18 9.34
C PHE A 162 0.72 -19.13 8.25
N ASP A 163 0.75 -19.58 7.00
CA ASP A 163 0.82 -18.68 5.85
C ASP A 163 -0.52 -18.04 5.50
N GLN A 164 -1.64 -18.63 5.94
CA GLN A 164 -2.98 -18.21 5.52
C GLN A 164 -3.92 -18.01 6.71
N LEU A 165 -4.66 -16.90 6.67
CA LEU A 165 -5.79 -16.60 7.54
C LEU A 165 -7.05 -16.45 6.70
N ILE A 166 -8.13 -17.11 7.13
CA ILE A 166 -9.43 -17.01 6.49
C ILE A 166 -10.45 -16.53 7.50
N LEU A 167 -11.25 -15.54 7.11
CA LEU A 167 -12.29 -14.90 7.90
C LEU A 167 -13.65 -15.13 7.23
N LYS A 168 -14.66 -15.56 8.00
CA LYS A 168 -16.01 -15.82 7.48
C LYS A 168 -17.04 -14.86 8.07
N PHE A 169 -17.90 -14.37 7.19
CA PHE A 169 -18.90 -13.36 7.50
C PHE A 169 -20.29 -13.76 6.98
N ARG A 170 -21.32 -13.19 7.60
CA ARG A 170 -22.68 -13.13 7.08
C ARG A 170 -23.21 -11.71 7.21
N ASN A 171 -24.06 -11.31 6.27
CA ASN A 171 -24.69 -9.99 6.25
C ASN A 171 -23.65 -8.86 6.34
N PHE A 172 -22.47 -9.02 5.75
CA PHE A 172 -21.50 -7.94 5.67
C PHE A 172 -21.88 -7.06 4.47
N ASP A 173 -22.77 -6.11 4.71
CA ASP A 173 -23.28 -5.17 3.73
C ASP A 173 -22.34 -3.96 3.56
N ARG A 174 -22.54 -3.17 2.51
CA ARG A 174 -21.77 -1.92 2.33
C ARG A 174 -22.10 -0.93 3.45
N GLY A 175 -21.06 -0.38 4.08
CA GLY A 175 -21.17 0.60 5.17
C GLY A 175 -21.02 -0.01 6.56
N ASP A 176 -21.10 -1.35 6.67
CA ASP A 176 -20.71 -2.09 7.86
C ASP A 176 -19.20 -1.97 8.11
N ARG A 177 -18.77 -2.25 9.34
CA ARG A 177 -17.38 -2.12 9.74
C ARG A 177 -16.87 -3.39 10.40
N PHE A 178 -15.74 -3.87 9.92
CA PHE A 178 -14.98 -4.94 10.57
C PHE A 178 -13.53 -4.51 10.72
N ALA A 179 -13.00 -4.59 11.94
CA ALA A 179 -11.58 -4.46 12.19
C ALA A 179 -11.13 -5.52 13.18
N PHE A 180 -9.90 -6.00 13.00
CA PHE A 180 -9.33 -7.02 13.86
C PHE A 180 -7.82 -6.82 14.00
N SER A 181 -7.23 -7.55 14.94
CA SER A 181 -5.80 -7.64 15.14
C SER A 181 -5.39 -9.09 15.32
N VAL A 182 -4.19 -9.43 14.88
CA VAL A 182 -3.60 -10.77 14.91
C VAL A 182 -2.09 -10.63 14.83
N ASP A 183 -1.36 -11.54 15.47
CA ASP A 183 0.10 -11.54 15.35
C ASP A 183 0.56 -12.01 13.99
N VAL A 184 1.51 -11.26 13.45
CA VAL A 184 2.31 -11.68 12.31
C VAL A 184 3.75 -11.44 12.71
N ASP A 185 4.57 -12.46 12.56
CA ASP A 185 5.97 -12.43 12.93
C ASP A 185 6.84 -13.02 11.82
N PRO A 186 8.10 -12.58 11.71
CA PRO A 186 9.09 -13.33 10.97
C PRO A 186 9.55 -14.56 11.77
N THR A 187 9.73 -15.68 11.09
CA THR A 187 10.20 -16.93 11.73
C THR A 187 11.65 -16.81 12.23
N SER A 188 12.47 -15.92 11.67
CA SER A 188 13.88 -15.78 12.02
C SER A 188 14.18 -15.43 13.49
N ILE A 189 13.17 -14.98 14.25
CA ILE A 189 13.31 -14.63 15.67
C ILE A 189 12.66 -15.63 16.62
N THR A 190 12.34 -16.86 16.19
CA THR A 190 11.61 -17.83 17.00
C THR A 190 12.11 -17.92 18.45
N GLY A 191 11.21 -17.69 19.41
CA GLY A 191 11.41 -17.97 20.83
C GLY A 191 12.21 -16.90 21.60
N VAL A 192 12.50 -15.75 21.00
CA VAL A 192 13.07 -14.61 21.74
C VAL A 192 12.01 -13.83 22.52
N ALA A 193 12.46 -13.00 23.47
CA ALA A 193 11.56 -12.10 24.17
C ALA A 193 11.00 -11.03 23.22
N ALA A 194 9.71 -10.73 23.36
CA ALA A 194 9.04 -9.71 22.56
C ALA A 194 9.65 -8.30 22.78
N PRO A 195 9.69 -7.44 21.74
CA PRO A 195 9.27 -7.68 20.36
C PRO A 195 10.42 -8.19 19.45
N GLY A 196 11.35 -8.96 20.00
CA GLY A 196 12.59 -9.35 19.33
C GLY A 196 13.61 -8.21 19.19
N PRO A 197 14.79 -8.52 18.62
CA PRO A 197 15.81 -7.51 18.35
C PRO A 197 15.27 -6.46 17.38
N HIS A 198 15.58 -5.18 17.61
CA HIS A 198 15.14 -4.08 16.75
C HIS A 198 13.63 -4.01 16.47
N LEU A 199 12.79 -4.54 17.38
CA LEU A 199 11.33 -4.61 17.20
C LEU A 199 10.92 -5.48 15.99
N THR A 200 11.69 -6.51 15.66
CA THR A 200 11.46 -7.39 14.50
C THR A 200 10.08 -8.08 14.52
N GLY A 201 9.53 -8.40 15.69
CA GLY A 201 8.16 -8.93 15.82
C GLY A 201 7.06 -7.88 15.64
N SER A 202 7.44 -6.61 15.41
CA SER A 202 6.48 -5.55 15.05
C SER A 202 6.33 -5.45 13.54
N VAL A 203 5.69 -6.47 12.96
CA VAL A 203 5.39 -6.53 11.52
C VAL A 203 4.18 -5.68 11.20
N GLY A 204 4.23 -4.88 10.14
CA GLY A 204 3.07 -4.16 9.65
C GLY A 204 2.88 -4.29 8.14
N GLY A 205 2.03 -3.43 7.59
CA GLY A 205 1.59 -3.55 6.19
C GLY A 205 2.70 -3.45 5.15
N LEU A 206 3.80 -2.74 5.44
CA LEU A 206 4.89 -2.50 4.50
C LEU A 206 5.65 -3.80 4.21
N GLU A 207 5.97 -4.56 5.26
CA GLU A 207 6.55 -5.90 5.15
C GLU A 207 5.61 -6.84 4.39
N LEU A 208 4.30 -6.64 4.53
CA LEU A 208 3.25 -7.46 3.94
C LEU A 208 2.78 -7.00 2.55
N VAL A 209 3.44 -6.02 1.91
CA VAL A 209 3.16 -5.65 0.51
C VAL A 209 3.30 -6.88 -0.39
N GLY A 210 2.37 -7.11 -1.30
CA GLY A 210 2.35 -8.28 -2.16
C GLY A 210 1.57 -9.48 -1.60
N ALA A 211 1.15 -9.47 -0.34
CA ALA A 211 0.28 -10.52 0.21
C ALA A 211 -1.01 -10.64 -0.63
N THR A 212 -1.41 -11.88 -0.96
CA THR A 212 -2.55 -12.15 -1.82
C THR A 212 -3.82 -12.16 -1.00
N ILE A 213 -4.77 -11.31 -1.39
CA ILE A 213 -6.08 -11.19 -0.76
C ILE A 213 -7.12 -11.73 -1.72
N THR A 214 -7.96 -12.64 -1.23
CA THR A 214 -9.10 -13.20 -1.97
C THR A 214 -10.38 -12.90 -1.21
N ALA A 215 -11.31 -12.20 -1.87
CA ALA A 215 -12.63 -11.89 -1.35
C ALA A 215 -13.68 -12.74 -2.09
N THR A 216 -14.49 -13.48 -1.33
CA THR A 216 -15.62 -14.24 -1.86
C THR A 216 -16.92 -13.60 -1.38
N PHE A 217 -17.84 -13.35 -2.31
CA PHE A 217 -19.13 -12.74 -2.04
C PHE A 217 -20.24 -13.79 -1.99
N ASP A 218 -21.38 -13.42 -1.42
CA ASP A 218 -22.54 -14.31 -1.24
C ASP A 218 -23.20 -14.78 -2.55
N ASP A 219 -23.00 -14.04 -3.65
CA ASP A 219 -23.40 -14.45 -5.00
C ASP A 219 -22.39 -15.38 -5.70
N GLY A 220 -21.31 -15.76 -5.03
CA GLY A 220 -20.24 -16.62 -5.55
C GLY A 220 -19.18 -15.87 -6.35
N THR A 221 -19.27 -14.53 -6.49
CA THR A 221 -18.20 -13.73 -7.08
C THR A 221 -16.93 -13.86 -6.24
N VAL A 222 -15.80 -14.06 -6.91
CA VAL A 222 -14.47 -14.10 -6.28
C VAL A 222 -13.60 -13.01 -6.90
N LEU A 223 -13.00 -12.18 -6.05
CA LEU A 223 -12.04 -11.16 -6.45
C LEU A 223 -10.71 -11.42 -5.77
N VAL A 224 -9.63 -11.23 -6.53
CA VAL A 224 -8.26 -11.41 -6.04
C VAL A 224 -7.46 -10.17 -6.36
N ASN A 225 -6.70 -9.68 -5.39
CA ASN A 225 -5.65 -8.69 -5.60
C ASN A 225 -4.53 -8.90 -4.60
N GLN A 226 -3.48 -8.09 -4.67
CA GLN A 226 -2.41 -8.07 -3.68
C GLN A 226 -2.41 -6.75 -2.91
N THR A 227 -1.87 -6.78 -1.70
CA THR A 227 -1.62 -5.58 -0.91
C THR A 227 -0.55 -4.72 -1.59
N TRP A 228 -0.75 -3.41 -1.59
CA TRP A 228 0.24 -2.43 -1.98
C TRP A 228 0.45 -1.44 -0.84
N ARG A 229 1.59 -0.77 -0.82
CA ARG A 229 1.86 0.30 0.16
C ARG A 229 0.77 1.37 0.08
N MET A 230 0.22 1.80 1.22
CA MET A 230 -0.87 2.77 1.22
C MET A 230 -0.38 4.16 0.77
N ASP A 231 -1.09 4.80 -0.17
CA ASP A 231 -0.79 6.18 -0.56
C ASP A 231 -1.21 7.17 0.56
N GLY A 232 -0.60 8.36 0.60
CA GLY A 232 -1.17 9.51 1.32
C GLY A 232 -0.88 9.62 2.83
N SER A 233 0.03 8.80 3.37
CA SER A 233 0.62 9.11 4.68
C SER A 233 1.46 10.39 4.60
N SER A 234 1.35 11.26 5.60
CA SER A 234 2.23 12.41 5.76
C SER A 234 3.69 12.02 6.05
N ASP A 235 3.90 10.83 6.59
CA ASP A 235 5.23 10.25 6.80
C ASP A 235 5.59 9.34 5.61
N PRO A 236 6.64 9.64 4.83
CA PRO A 236 7.15 8.74 3.79
C PRO A 236 7.69 7.41 4.35
N ASN A 237 7.80 7.25 5.67
CA ASN A 237 8.18 6.03 6.36
C ASN A 237 7.02 5.49 7.22
N HIS A 238 5.87 5.24 6.59
CA HIS A 238 4.74 4.55 7.24
C HIS A 238 4.77 3.05 6.97
N SER A 239 4.07 2.30 7.84
CA SER A 239 3.88 0.85 7.72
C SER A 239 2.60 0.47 6.95
N GLY A 240 1.68 1.40 6.70
CA GLY A 240 0.37 1.06 6.09
C GLY A 240 0.41 0.39 4.69
N ALA A 241 -0.45 -0.61 4.49
CA ALA A 241 -0.75 -1.22 3.19
C ALA A 241 -2.26 -1.35 2.94
N ILE A 242 -2.64 -1.48 1.67
CA ILE A 242 -4.02 -1.56 1.20
C ILE A 242 -4.15 -2.58 0.06
N ALA A 243 -5.21 -3.38 0.06
CA ALA A 243 -5.65 -4.16 -1.09
C ALA A 243 -7.07 -3.74 -1.47
N VAL A 244 -7.24 -3.25 -2.70
CA VAL A 244 -8.56 -2.93 -3.28
C VAL A 244 -8.98 -4.07 -4.20
N LEU A 245 -10.10 -4.71 -3.89
CA LEU A 245 -10.64 -5.84 -4.63
C LEU A 245 -11.84 -5.37 -5.45
N ARG A 246 -11.71 -5.33 -6.78
CA ARG A 246 -12.79 -4.99 -7.71
C ARG A 246 -12.48 -5.51 -9.12
N PRO A 247 -13.47 -5.63 -10.01
CA PRO A 247 -13.21 -5.91 -11.42
C PRO A 247 -12.34 -4.85 -12.11
N GLY A 248 -11.57 -5.26 -13.13
CA GLY A 248 -10.81 -4.36 -13.99
C GLY A 248 -9.54 -3.78 -13.36
N LEU A 249 -8.94 -4.50 -12.40
CA LEU A 249 -7.63 -4.15 -11.86
C LEU A 249 -6.54 -4.23 -12.94
N PRO A 250 -5.51 -3.37 -12.88
CA PRO A 250 -4.35 -3.50 -13.74
C PRO A 250 -3.68 -4.86 -13.63
N GLU A 251 -3.05 -5.30 -14.72
CA GLU A 251 -2.25 -6.53 -14.74
C GLU A 251 -0.93 -6.39 -13.95
N ARG A 252 -0.18 -7.49 -13.85
CA ARG A 252 1.10 -7.55 -13.14
C ARG A 252 2.24 -7.02 -14.01
N PRO A 253 3.07 -6.07 -13.54
CA PRO A 253 4.30 -5.69 -14.23
C PRO A 253 5.35 -6.82 -14.19
N VAL A 254 6.31 -6.77 -15.11
CA VAL A 254 7.51 -7.62 -15.08
C VAL A 254 8.73 -6.74 -14.80
N LEU A 255 9.60 -7.19 -13.89
CA LEU A 255 10.81 -6.47 -13.50
C LEU A 255 12.07 -7.22 -13.89
N GLU A 256 13.11 -6.48 -14.28
CA GLU A 256 14.47 -6.97 -14.41
C GLU A 256 15.49 -5.93 -13.94
N VAL A 257 16.67 -6.40 -13.50
CA VAL A 257 17.83 -5.54 -13.24
C VAL A 257 18.62 -5.42 -14.54
N VAL A 258 18.72 -4.21 -15.10
CA VAL A 258 19.41 -4.01 -16.37
C VAL A 258 20.91 -4.31 -16.20
N GLY A 259 21.39 -5.31 -16.93
CA GLY A 259 22.79 -5.75 -16.86
C GLY A 259 23.14 -6.57 -15.62
N GLY A 260 22.15 -7.03 -14.85
CA GLY A 260 22.33 -7.82 -13.64
C GLY A 260 21.36 -8.99 -13.51
N SER A 261 21.32 -9.59 -12.32
CA SER A 261 20.38 -10.65 -11.95
C SER A 261 19.76 -10.36 -10.59
N SER A 262 18.70 -11.07 -10.25
CA SER A 262 18.10 -11.07 -8.92
C SER A 262 17.74 -12.49 -8.50
N PRO A 263 17.97 -12.89 -7.24
CA PRO A 263 18.63 -12.09 -6.21
C PRO A 263 20.15 -11.94 -6.47
N ALA A 264 20.77 -10.87 -5.97
CA ALA A 264 22.22 -10.65 -6.12
C ALA A 264 22.83 -9.71 -5.08
N MET A 265 24.09 -9.96 -4.69
CA MET A 265 24.92 -8.94 -4.05
C MET A 265 25.47 -7.99 -5.10
N VAL A 266 25.43 -6.69 -4.84
CA VAL A 266 25.89 -5.66 -5.78
C VAL A 266 26.91 -4.73 -5.11
N GLY A 267 27.99 -4.40 -5.83
CA GLY A 267 29.03 -3.51 -5.33
C GLY A 267 28.74 -2.02 -5.53
N SER A 268 27.69 -1.69 -6.30
CA SER A 268 27.27 -0.32 -6.59
C SER A 268 25.84 -0.10 -6.08
N PRO A 269 25.57 1.00 -5.35
CA PRO A 269 24.21 1.35 -4.97
C PRO A 269 23.37 1.82 -6.16
N ASP A 270 23.99 2.34 -7.23
CA ASP A 270 23.27 2.76 -8.42
C ASP A 270 22.92 1.55 -9.29
N GLN A 271 21.63 1.35 -9.50
CA GLN A 271 21.05 0.28 -10.31
C GLN A 271 20.02 0.86 -11.28
N VAL A 272 19.72 0.13 -12.35
CA VAL A 272 18.62 0.47 -13.26
C VAL A 272 17.65 -0.68 -13.27
N ILE A 273 16.40 -0.39 -12.90
CA ILE A 273 15.32 -1.36 -12.90
C ILE A 273 14.48 -1.13 -14.14
N ARG A 274 14.38 -2.15 -14.99
CA ARG A 274 13.47 -2.12 -16.13
C ARG A 274 12.15 -2.72 -15.74
N ILE A 275 11.09 -2.03 -16.11
CA ILE A 275 9.72 -2.46 -15.99
C ILE A 275 9.15 -2.68 -17.38
N SER A 276 8.58 -3.86 -17.62
CA SER A 276 7.90 -4.18 -18.88
C SER A 276 6.38 -4.24 -18.68
N GLY A 277 5.62 -3.75 -19.66
CA GLY A 277 4.16 -3.80 -19.65
C GLY A 277 3.50 -3.05 -20.81
N PRO A 278 2.19 -2.76 -20.72
CA PRO A 278 1.47 -2.06 -21.78
C PRO A 278 1.95 -0.62 -21.95
N VAL A 279 2.09 -0.19 -23.20
CA VAL A 279 2.42 1.19 -23.56
C VAL A 279 1.43 2.18 -22.92
N GLY A 280 1.96 3.27 -22.37
CA GLY A 280 1.16 4.34 -21.76
C GLY A 280 0.63 4.00 -20.37
N ARG A 281 0.96 2.82 -19.81
CA ARG A 281 0.51 2.43 -18.48
C ARG A 281 1.29 3.18 -17.38
N PRO A 282 0.62 3.89 -16.45
CA PRO A 282 1.28 4.42 -15.27
C PRO A 282 1.71 3.30 -14.34
N VAL A 283 2.90 3.46 -13.76
CA VAL A 283 3.51 2.47 -12.88
C VAL A 283 4.13 3.15 -11.67
N VAL A 284 4.08 2.47 -10.53
CA VAL A 284 4.82 2.83 -9.32
C VAL A 284 5.78 1.69 -9.00
N LEU A 285 7.07 2.00 -8.92
CA LEU A 285 8.13 1.12 -8.44
C LEU A 285 8.37 1.43 -6.96
N LEU A 286 8.29 0.41 -6.11
CA LEU A 286 8.57 0.46 -4.69
C LEU A 286 9.94 -0.18 -4.43
N VAL A 287 10.80 0.53 -3.69
CA VAL A 287 12.07 0.01 -3.16
C VAL A 287 12.00 0.09 -1.64
N VAL A 288 12.10 -1.05 -0.97
CA VAL A 288 12.12 -1.16 0.50
C VAL A 288 13.50 -1.66 0.92
N GLU A 289 14.15 -0.90 1.81
CA GLU A 289 15.34 -1.39 2.50
C GLU A 289 14.89 -2.26 3.68
N GLY A 290 15.36 -3.49 3.74
CA GLY A 290 15.23 -4.41 4.85
C GLY A 290 16.54 -4.61 5.59
N GLY A 291 16.44 -4.91 6.87
CA GLY A 291 17.52 -5.42 7.70
C GLY A 291 17.21 -6.79 8.29
N LEU A 292 18.27 -7.54 8.59
CA LEU A 292 18.18 -8.84 9.25
C LEU A 292 18.72 -8.71 10.68
N PHE A 293 17.80 -8.70 11.65
CA PHE A 293 18.13 -8.54 13.06
C PHE A 293 17.98 -9.86 13.80
N THR A 294 19.10 -10.44 14.20
CA THR A 294 19.13 -11.73 14.91
C THR A 294 19.98 -11.69 16.19
N ALA A 295 20.35 -10.49 16.63
CA ALA A 295 21.12 -10.31 17.86
C ALA A 295 20.35 -10.89 19.07
N GLY A 296 20.98 -11.83 19.78
CA GLY A 296 20.36 -12.50 20.93
C GLY A 296 19.44 -13.67 20.57
N VAL A 297 19.20 -13.95 19.28
CA VAL A 297 18.53 -15.18 18.83
C VAL A 297 19.51 -16.35 18.94
N PRO A 298 19.15 -17.47 19.59
CA PRO A 298 20.00 -18.66 19.61
C PRO A 298 20.41 -19.10 18.20
N GLY A 299 21.69 -19.39 18.00
CA GLY A 299 22.21 -19.79 16.68
C GLY A 299 22.34 -18.64 15.66
N GLY A 300 21.98 -17.40 16.03
CA GLY A 300 22.07 -16.24 15.14
C GLY A 300 20.90 -16.09 14.17
N GLY A 301 19.78 -16.76 14.43
CA GLY A 301 18.58 -16.78 13.59
C GLY A 301 18.08 -18.21 13.39
N VAL A 302 16.79 -18.35 13.08
CA VAL A 302 16.16 -19.64 12.74
C VAL A 302 15.85 -19.65 11.25
N ASP A 303 16.14 -20.78 10.59
CA ASP A 303 15.90 -21.03 9.16
C ASP A 303 16.21 -19.85 8.21
N LEU A 304 17.39 -19.25 8.38
CA LEU A 304 17.72 -18.05 7.62
C LEU A 304 17.97 -18.34 6.15
N ASP A 305 17.23 -17.64 5.29
CA ASP A 305 17.36 -17.72 3.84
C ASP A 305 18.33 -16.66 3.27
N PRO A 306 18.99 -16.95 2.12
CA PRO A 306 19.74 -15.94 1.41
C PRO A 306 18.85 -14.75 1.04
N PHE A 307 19.33 -13.53 1.32
CA PHE A 307 18.60 -12.28 1.09
C PHE A 307 17.31 -12.14 1.91
N GLU A 308 17.22 -12.82 3.06
CA GLU A 308 16.17 -12.61 4.05
C GLU A 308 16.42 -11.34 4.86
N ALA A 309 15.38 -10.53 4.99
CA ALA A 309 15.29 -9.44 5.96
C ALA A 309 14.00 -9.64 6.77
N ASN A 310 14.04 -9.24 8.03
CA ASN A 310 12.93 -9.43 8.96
C ASN A 310 12.36 -8.10 9.48
N THR A 311 12.88 -6.97 9.03
CA THR A 311 12.36 -5.64 9.39
C THR A 311 12.56 -4.65 8.26
N ALA A 312 11.52 -3.88 7.91
CA ALA A 312 11.70 -2.76 6.98
C ALA A 312 12.35 -1.56 7.69
N LEU A 313 13.35 -0.97 7.05
CA LEU A 313 14.11 0.19 7.53
C LEU A 313 13.67 1.50 6.85
N GLY A 314 13.00 1.38 5.72
CA GLY A 314 12.41 2.51 5.00
C GLY A 314 12.05 2.15 3.58
N ALA A 315 11.30 3.03 2.92
CA ALA A 315 10.87 2.81 1.54
C ALA A 315 11.00 4.05 0.68
N ARG A 316 10.99 3.84 -0.63
CA ARG A 316 10.91 4.87 -1.66
C ARG A 316 10.04 4.40 -2.80
N GLU A 317 9.28 5.32 -3.35
CA GLU A 317 8.50 5.10 -4.55
C GLU A 317 9.02 5.94 -5.70
N PHE A 318 8.99 5.36 -6.90
CA PHE A 318 9.33 6.02 -8.15
C PHE A 318 8.17 5.81 -9.11
N THR A 319 7.69 6.90 -9.70
CA THR A 319 6.56 6.86 -10.63
C THR A 319 7.04 7.05 -12.06
N GLY A 320 6.30 6.47 -13.00
CA GLY A 320 6.56 6.67 -14.42
C GLY A 320 5.45 6.12 -15.30
N VAL A 321 5.68 6.14 -16.60
CA VAL A 321 4.75 5.63 -17.61
C VAL A 321 5.52 4.74 -18.57
N ILE A 322 4.97 3.56 -18.88
CA ILE A 322 5.59 2.64 -19.84
C ILE A 322 5.67 3.30 -21.22
N GLY A 323 6.88 3.34 -21.79
CA GLY A 323 7.14 3.97 -23.08
C GLY A 323 6.62 3.16 -24.27
N LEU A 324 6.79 3.72 -25.48
CA LEU A 324 6.34 3.09 -26.74
C LEU A 324 6.97 1.73 -27.03
N ALA A 325 8.15 1.46 -26.45
CA ALA A 325 8.84 0.18 -26.56
C ALA A 325 8.27 -0.92 -25.62
N GLY A 326 7.21 -0.61 -24.84
CA GLY A 326 6.66 -1.53 -23.85
C GLY A 326 7.51 -1.66 -22.58
N ILE A 327 8.49 -0.77 -22.40
CA ILE A 327 9.42 -0.77 -21.28
C ILE A 327 9.58 0.63 -20.67
N LEU A 328 10.00 0.68 -19.41
CA LEU A 328 10.44 1.86 -18.68
C LEU A 328 11.67 1.50 -17.83
N ASP A 329 12.75 2.24 -17.99
CA ASP A 329 13.97 2.09 -17.18
C ASP A 329 13.98 3.17 -16.10
N ILE A 330 14.00 2.77 -14.83
CA ILE A 330 14.06 3.67 -13.68
C ILE A 330 15.42 3.52 -13.00
N PRO A 331 16.25 4.59 -12.96
CA PRO A 331 17.45 4.58 -12.13
C PRO A 331 17.05 4.63 -10.65
N VAL A 332 17.57 3.69 -9.87
CA VAL A 332 17.38 3.62 -8.43
C VAL A 332 18.72 3.65 -7.73
N ASN A 333 18.72 4.18 -6.51
CA ASN A 333 19.87 4.14 -5.61
C ASN A 333 19.46 3.30 -4.41
N LEU A 334 20.09 2.14 -4.28
CA LEU A 334 19.92 1.20 -3.18
C LEU A 334 20.49 1.78 -1.89
N ARG A 335 19.93 1.39 -0.75
CA ARG A 335 20.33 1.90 0.57
C ARG A 335 20.91 0.81 1.45
N LYS A 336 21.81 1.24 2.33
CA LYS A 336 22.28 0.53 3.51
C LYS A 336 22.44 1.57 4.62
N SER A 337 21.34 1.80 5.33
CA SER A 337 21.21 2.79 6.38
C SER A 337 21.95 2.39 7.66
N MET A 338 22.17 1.09 7.87
CA MET A 338 22.85 0.54 9.05
C MET A 338 23.55 -0.81 8.75
N PRO A 339 24.41 -1.31 9.65
CA PRO A 339 25.20 -2.53 9.41
C PRO A 339 24.37 -3.76 9.10
N GLU A 340 23.24 -3.94 9.81
CA GLU A 340 22.29 -5.05 9.65
C GLU A 340 21.35 -4.87 8.44
N GLY A 341 21.36 -3.68 7.83
CA GLY A 341 20.57 -3.34 6.64
C GLY A 341 21.27 -3.67 5.33
N GLY A 342 20.69 -3.19 4.23
CA GLY A 342 21.30 -3.29 2.90
C GLY A 342 20.61 -4.28 1.96
N ILE A 343 19.62 -5.03 2.42
CA ILE A 343 18.80 -5.89 1.55
C ILE A 343 17.68 -5.04 0.98
N ASN A 344 17.72 -4.76 -0.32
CA ASN A 344 16.75 -3.90 -0.98
C ASN A 344 15.79 -4.77 -1.79
N TYR A 345 14.54 -4.84 -1.31
CA TYR A 345 13.45 -5.46 -2.07
C TYR A 345 12.82 -4.46 -3.00
N ILE A 346 12.62 -4.87 -4.25
CA ILE A 346 12.15 -3.99 -5.33
C ILE A 346 10.96 -4.64 -5.99
N THR A 347 9.82 -3.95 -6.01
CA THR A 347 8.62 -4.42 -6.70
C THR A 347 7.90 -3.26 -7.40
N ALA A 348 6.88 -3.55 -8.20
CA ALA A 348 6.10 -2.55 -8.90
C ALA A 348 4.64 -2.94 -9.01
N ALA A 349 3.76 -1.96 -9.15
CA ALA A 349 2.37 -2.18 -9.55
C ALA A 349 1.95 -1.17 -10.60
N PHE A 350 1.12 -1.60 -11.55
CA PHE A 350 0.45 -0.68 -12.44
C PHE A 350 -0.68 0.03 -11.70
N ASP A 351 -0.83 1.32 -12.01
CA ASP A 351 -1.93 2.15 -11.54
C ASP A 351 -3.01 2.21 -12.63
N ASN A 352 -4.28 2.21 -12.22
CA ASN A 352 -5.40 2.36 -13.14
C ASN A 352 -5.72 3.82 -13.52
N HIS A 353 -4.79 4.76 -13.28
CA HIS A 353 -4.91 6.23 -13.37
C HIS A 353 -5.72 6.89 -12.25
N TYR A 354 -6.24 6.12 -11.30
CA TYR A 354 -7.08 6.60 -10.20
C TYR A 354 -6.52 6.21 -8.83
N GLY A 355 -5.24 5.86 -8.74
CA GLY A 355 -4.59 5.49 -7.49
C GLY A 355 -4.75 4.01 -7.12
N VAL A 356 -5.57 3.24 -7.85
CA VAL A 356 -5.79 1.83 -7.53
C VAL A 356 -4.77 0.96 -8.23
N LYS A 357 -3.99 0.26 -7.40
CA LYS A 357 -2.93 -0.63 -7.81
C LYS A 357 -3.47 -2.02 -8.12
N GLY A 358 -2.96 -2.60 -9.20
CA GLY A 358 -3.24 -3.98 -9.59
C GLY A 358 -2.33 -4.98 -8.89
N MET A 359 -2.14 -6.12 -9.54
CA MET A 359 -1.22 -7.15 -9.07
C MET A 359 0.22 -6.63 -9.01
N VAL A 360 0.96 -7.12 -8.01
CA VAL A 360 2.31 -6.66 -7.67
C VAL A 360 3.34 -7.50 -8.42
N ALA A 361 4.37 -6.90 -9.00
CA ALA A 361 5.43 -7.66 -9.67
C ALA A 361 6.15 -8.61 -8.69
N THR A 362 6.63 -9.76 -9.20
CA THR A 362 7.53 -10.60 -8.40
C THR A 362 8.71 -9.76 -7.93
N PRO A 363 9.00 -9.72 -6.62
CA PRO A 363 10.02 -8.83 -6.10
C PRO A 363 11.42 -9.26 -6.55
N LEU A 364 12.27 -8.26 -6.80
CA LEU A 364 13.71 -8.44 -6.90
C LEU A 364 14.33 -8.20 -5.51
N ALA A 365 15.47 -8.84 -5.23
CA ALA A 365 16.22 -8.64 -4.00
C ALA A 365 17.69 -8.37 -4.33
N LEU A 366 18.17 -7.16 -3.99
CA LEU A 366 19.56 -6.76 -4.19
C LEU A 366 20.19 -6.36 -2.87
N GLN A 367 21.34 -6.95 -2.54
CA GLN A 367 22.03 -6.66 -1.29
C GLN A 367 23.28 -5.82 -1.50
N LEU A 368 23.42 -4.74 -0.73
CA LEU A 368 24.66 -4.00 -0.59
C LEU A 368 25.51 -4.58 0.54
N PRO A 369 26.81 -4.87 0.30
CA PRO A 369 27.71 -5.48 1.29
C PRO A 369 28.08 -4.55 2.44
#